data_AF-A0A0P7GRF2-F1
#
_entry.id   AF-A0A0P7GRF2-F1
#
_cell.length_a   1.000
_cell.length_b   1.000
_cell.length_c   1.000
_cell.angle_alpha   90.00
_cell.angle_beta   90.00
_cell.angle_gamma   90.00
#
_symmetry.space_group_name_H-M   'P 1'
#
loop_
_entity.id
_entity.type
_entity.pdbx_description
1 polymer ?
#
loop_
_entity_poly.entity_id
_entity_poly.type
_entity_poly.pdbx_seq_one_letter_code
_entity_poly.pdbx_strand_id
1 'polypeptide(L)'
;MFVAALGYLGLADGRLPTWALFLYGAEPGMLYRRLVDGFFAGVEQGPYLGPEAPWFLGEWVAAALLVVWALGPATLGYLRFRSTDL
;
A
#
# COMPACT_ATOMS: atom_id res chain seq x y z
N MET A 1 -7.09 -15.62 -0.22
CA MET A 1 -8.45 -15.29 -0.70
C MET A 1 -8.46 -14.30 -1.86
N PHE A 2 -7.76 -13.16 -1.80
CA PHE A 2 -7.79 -12.12 -2.85
C PHE A 2 -7.37 -12.58 -4.27
N VAL A 3 -6.29 -13.37 -4.39
CA VAL A 3 -5.83 -13.96 -5.68
C VAL A 3 -6.89 -14.87 -6.31
N ALA A 4 -7.57 -15.68 -5.50
CA ALA A 4 -8.58 -16.62 -5.98
C ALA A 4 -9.81 -15.90 -6.55
N ALA A 5 -10.20 -14.76 -5.96
CA ALA A 5 -11.28 -13.93 -6.48
C ALA A 5 -10.92 -13.28 -7.82
N LEU A 6 -9.69 -12.79 -7.99
CA LEU A 6 -9.23 -12.23 -9.27
C LEU A 6 -9.05 -13.31 -10.34
N GLY A 7 -8.58 -14.50 -9.96
CA GLY A 7 -8.50 -15.65 -10.86
C GLY A 7 -9.88 -16.09 -11.37
N TYR A 8 -10.89 -16.09 -10.50
CA TYR A 8 -12.29 -16.35 -10.90
C TYR A 8 -12.81 -15.34 -11.93
N LEU A 9 -12.39 -14.07 -11.82
CA LEU A 9 -12.76 -13.01 -12.76
C LEU A 9 -11.94 -13.03 -14.06
N GLY A 10 -11.02 -13.98 -14.23
CA GLY A 10 -10.10 -14.02 -15.38
C GLY A 10 -9.10 -12.87 -15.42
N LEU A 11 -8.90 -12.19 -14.29
CA LEU A 11 -8.02 -11.02 -14.18
C LEU A 11 -6.62 -11.40 -13.70
N ALA A 12 -6.39 -12.64 -13.28
CA ALA A 12 -5.13 -13.10 -12.69
C ALA A 12 -4.73 -14.48 -13.22
N ASP A 13 -3.56 -14.59 -13.86
CA ASP A 13 -2.97 -15.84 -14.35
C ASP A 13 -2.07 -16.48 -13.27
N GLY A 14 -2.67 -16.91 -12.15
CA GLY A 14 -1.95 -17.57 -11.05
C GLY A 14 -1.01 -16.68 -10.22
N ARG A 15 -0.87 -15.40 -10.58
CA ARG A 15 -0.25 -14.34 -9.78
C ARG A 15 -1.16 -13.12 -9.74
N LEU A 16 -1.01 -12.33 -8.68
CA LEU A 16 -1.72 -11.07 -8.55
C LEU A 16 -1.23 -10.05 -9.60
N PRO A 17 -2.13 -9.41 -10.35
CA PRO A 17 -1.76 -8.34 -11.27
C PRO A 17 -1.08 -7.18 -10.56
N THR A 18 -0.17 -6.49 -11.23
CA THR A 18 0.64 -5.40 -10.66
C THR A 18 -0.21 -4.28 -10.05
N TRP A 19 -1.32 -3.91 -10.68
CA TRP A 19 -2.24 -2.89 -10.15
C TRP A 19 -2.95 -3.37 -8.87
N ALA A 20 -3.30 -4.65 -8.79
CA ALA A 20 -3.94 -5.24 -7.62
C ALA A 20 -2.94 -5.41 -6.47
N LEU A 21 -1.68 -5.75 -6.79
CA LEU A 21 -0.57 -5.73 -5.83
C LEU A 21 -0.36 -4.33 -5.26
N PHE A 22 -0.40 -3.30 -6.10
CA PHE A 22 -0.26 -1.92 -5.65
C PHE A 22 -1.39 -1.52 -4.70
N LEU A 23 -2.65 -1.77 -5.07
CA LEU A 23 -3.81 -1.42 -4.23
C LEU A 23 -3.80 -2.15 -2.89
N TYR A 24 -3.55 -3.45 -2.91
CA TYR A 24 -3.43 -4.23 -1.67
C TYR A 24 -2.23 -3.79 -0.83
N GLY A 25 -1.10 -3.49 -1.48
CA GLY A 25 0.10 -2.97 -0.83
C GLY A 25 -0.05 -1.54 -0.29
N ALA A 26 -1.09 -0.79 -0.70
CA ALA A 26 -1.39 0.57 -0.28
C ALA A 26 -2.31 0.61 0.96
N GLU A 27 -2.72 -0.53 1.51
CA GLU A 27 -3.46 -0.59 2.77
C GLU A 27 -2.59 -0.04 3.93
N PRO A 28 -3.10 0.86 4.79
CA PRO A 28 -2.31 1.50 5.85
C PRO A 28 -1.56 0.51 6.76
N GLY A 29 -2.22 -0.59 7.14
CA GLY A 29 -1.61 -1.63 7.96
C GLY A 29 -0.45 -2.36 7.26
N MET A 30 -0.55 -2.59 5.95
CA MET A 30 0.55 -3.18 5.17
C MET A 30 1.68 -2.20 4.93
N LEU A 31 1.36 -0.92 4.69
CA LEU A 31 2.37 0.13 4.56
C LEU A 31 3.20 0.24 5.84
N TYR A 32 2.57 0.25 7.01
CA TYR A 32 3.28 0.27 8.30
C TYR A 32 4.20 -0.94 8.47
N ARG A 33 3.72 -2.17 8.22
CA ARG A 33 4.54 -3.39 8.32
C ARG A 33 5.75 -3.33 7.39
N ARG A 34 5.56 -2.97 6.13
CA ARG A 34 6.65 -2.82 5.14
C ARG A 34 7.71 -1.81 5.59
N LEU A 35 7.27 -0.71 6.20
CA LEU A 35 8.15 0.33 6.75
C LEU A 35 8.98 -0.23 7.92
N VAL A 36 8.34 -0.95 8.85
CA VAL A 36 9.02 -1.58 9.98
C VAL A 36 9.99 -2.66 9.50
N ASP A 37 9.55 -3.50 8.58
CA ASP A 37 10.33 -4.63 8.08
C ASP A 37 11.58 -4.17 7.33
N GLY A 38 11.44 -3.15 6.47
CA GLY A 38 12.53 -2.61 5.64
C GLY A 38 13.55 -1.78 6.44
N PHE A 39 13.10 -0.88 7.33
CA PHE A 39 14.02 0.01 8.05
C PHE A 39 14.53 -0.53 9.37
N PHE A 40 13.77 -1.41 10.05
CA PHE A 40 14.02 -1.72 11.46
C PHE A 40 14.16 -3.22 11.75
N ALA A 41 13.43 -4.09 11.06
CA ALA A 41 13.45 -5.52 11.35
C ALA A 41 14.58 -6.30 10.63
N GLY A 42 15.30 -5.66 9.71
CA GLY A 42 16.39 -6.30 8.95
C GLY A 42 15.91 -7.45 8.07
N VAL A 43 14.65 -7.41 7.63
CA VAL A 43 14.07 -8.43 6.76
C VAL A 43 14.47 -8.12 5.33
N GLU A 44 15.40 -8.88 4.77
CA GLU A 44 15.90 -8.65 3.40
C GLU A 44 15.10 -9.42 2.32
N GLN A 45 14.18 -10.30 2.73
CA GLN A 45 13.48 -11.22 1.83
C GLN A 45 11.98 -11.25 2.11
N GLY A 46 11.17 -11.08 1.07
CA GLY A 46 9.71 -11.22 1.16
C GLY A 46 8.99 -10.81 -0.12
N PRO A 47 7.66 -11.00 -0.22
CA PRO A 47 6.89 -10.60 -1.39
C PRO A 47 6.90 -9.08 -1.68
N TYR A 48 7.37 -8.29 -0.72
CA TYR A 48 7.45 -6.83 -0.79
C TYR A 48 8.89 -6.31 -0.59
N LEU A 49 9.88 -7.20 -0.44
CA LEU A 49 11.26 -6.88 -0.04
C LEU A 49 12.26 -7.69 -0.89
N GLY A 50 13.36 -7.07 -1.30
CA GLY A 50 14.42 -7.69 -2.09
C GLY A 50 14.57 -7.13 -3.52
N PRO A 51 15.63 -7.50 -4.25
CA PRO A 51 16.02 -6.87 -5.53
C PRO A 51 15.02 -7.04 -6.67
N GLU A 52 14.26 -8.14 -6.64
CA GLU A 52 13.27 -8.50 -7.66
C GLU A 52 11.86 -7.99 -7.34
N ALA A 53 11.68 -7.36 -6.17
CA ALA A 53 10.40 -6.78 -5.81
C ALA A 53 10.12 -5.54 -6.68
N PRO A 54 8.88 -5.34 -7.16
CA PRO A 54 8.50 -4.11 -7.84
C PRO A 54 8.87 -2.86 -7.03
N TRP A 55 9.44 -1.85 -7.69
CA TRP A 55 9.97 -0.64 -7.04
C TRP A 55 8.95 0.06 -6.12
N PHE A 56 7.66 0.03 -6.46
CA PHE A 56 6.58 0.64 -5.67
C PHE A 56 6.26 -0.11 -4.38
N LEU A 57 6.83 -1.31 -4.20
CA LEU A 57 6.74 -2.10 -2.96
C LEU A 57 7.85 -1.76 -1.96
N GLY A 58 8.80 -0.90 -2.31
CA GLY A 58 9.85 -0.45 -1.42
C GLY A 58 9.37 0.34 -0.19
N GLU A 59 10.24 0.40 0.82
CA GLU A 59 10.03 1.05 2.11
C GLU A 59 9.83 2.58 2.01
N TRP A 60 10.57 3.27 1.15
CA TRP A 60 10.41 4.71 0.92
C TRP A 60 9.05 5.05 0.29
N VAL A 61 8.58 4.21 -0.63
CA VAL A 61 7.25 4.35 -1.22
C VAL A 61 6.18 4.05 -0.16
N ALA A 62 6.43 3.06 0.70
CA ALA A 62 5.53 2.76 1.82
C ALA A 62 5.39 3.95 2.77
N ALA A 63 6.50 4.61 3.10
CA ALA A 63 6.52 5.81 3.93
C ALA A 63 5.76 6.98 3.32
N ALA A 64 5.99 7.28 2.04
CA ALA A 64 5.27 8.33 1.34
C ALA A 64 3.75 8.08 1.32
N LEU A 65 3.33 6.86 0.98
CA LEU A 65 1.91 6.50 0.96
C LEU A 65 1.28 6.54 2.36
N LEU A 66 2.01 6.16 3.41
CA LEU A 66 1.51 6.22 4.77
C LEU A 66 1.32 7.68 5.23
N VAL A 67 2.23 8.57 4.85
CA VAL A 67 2.07 10.03 5.07
C VAL A 67 0.85 10.56 4.32
N VAL A 68 0.64 10.14 3.07
CA VAL A 68 -0.58 10.50 2.31
C VAL A 68 -1.83 9.99 3.01
N TRP A 69 -1.82 8.78 3.58
CA TRP A 69 -2.93 8.25 4.37
C TRP A 69 -3.17 9.00 5.68
N ALA A 70 -2.13 9.54 6.31
CA ALA A 70 -2.28 10.34 7.52
C ALA A 70 -2.83 11.75 7.20
N LEU A 71 -2.25 12.39 6.19
CA LEU A 71 -2.55 13.78 5.84
C LEU A 71 -3.79 13.91 4.95
N GLY A 72 -4.08 12.93 4.09
CA GLY A 72 -5.18 12.98 3.13
C GLY A 72 -6.55 13.10 3.80
N PRO A 73 -6.95 12.16 4.67
CA PRO A 73 -8.21 12.23 5.42
C PRO A 73 -8.29 13.46 6.31
N ALA A 74 -7.19 13.86 6.96
CA ALA A 74 -7.15 15.06 7.81
C ALA A 74 -7.38 16.34 6.99
N THR A 75 -6.71 16.45 5.84
CA THR A 75 -6.84 17.60 4.92
C THR A 75 -8.22 17.64 4.28
N LEU A 76 -8.75 16.49 3.82
CA LEU A 76 -10.11 16.38 3.29
C LEU A 76 -11.15 16.73 4.35
N GLY A 77 -10.96 16.26 5.58
CA GLY A 77 -11.79 16.64 6.73
C GLY A 77 -11.76 18.15 6.96
N TYR A 78 -10.56 18.74 7.03
CA TYR A 78 -10.38 20.18 7.19
C TYR A 78 -11.09 20.99 6.08
N LEU A 79 -10.89 20.63 4.82
CA LEU A 79 -11.54 21.30 3.68
C LEU A 79 -13.07 21.16 3.73
N ARG A 80 -13.58 19.98 4.11
CA ARG A 80 -15.01 19.73 4.29
C ARG A 80 -15.59 20.63 5.36
N PHE A 81 -14.97 20.70 6.54
CA PHE A 81 -15.45 21.55 7.64
C PHE A 81 -15.33 23.03 7.32
N ARG A 82 -14.26 23.47 6.65
CA ARG A 82 -14.10 24.86 6.19
C ARG A 82 -15.21 25.29 5.22
N SER A 83 -15.70 24.38 4.37
CA SER A 83 -16.81 24.66 3.45
C SER A 83 -18.19 24.67 4.12
N THR A 84 -18.27 24.19 5.37
CA THR A 84 -19.52 24.05 6.14
C THR A 84 -19.57 25.02 7.33
N ASP A 85 -18.66 25.99 7.38
CA ASP A 85 -18.77 27.13 8.30
C ASP A 85 -19.93 28.01 7.81
N LEU A 86 -21.09 27.82 8.44
CA LEU A 86 -22.21 28.76 8.51
C LEU A 86 -21.92 29.79 9.62
#